data_AF-A0A3F2RLD9-F1
#
_entry.id   AF-A0A3F2RLD9-F1
#
_cell.length_a   1.000
_cell.length_b   1.000
_cell.length_c   1.000
_cell.angle_alpha   90.00
_cell.angle_beta   90.00
_cell.angle_gamma   90.00
#
_symmetry.space_group_name_H-M   'P 1'
#
loop_
_entity.id
_entity.type
_entity.pdbx_description
1 polymer ?
#
loop_
_entity_poly.entity_id
_entity_poly.type
_entity_poly.pdbx_seq_one_letter_code
_entity_poly.pdbx_strand_id
1 'polypeptide(L)'
;MQIYGQSTFTMLANPVVSTEATSVLYDAFATFTDDSAIYNYTVVSGIAYLSKRATGFTMHGSDMDIMVEYMESHLDILAPTTDTDKCVAVDSPSSVTSIGRALLTGKPFTPGDTRKLETAFEFSELFNSGEPSCSCKSKPRPCIFIHGLGIGTEETENIDSYPLYWGNMTDHAPCCTSIKYAVLNTLNNSWTSDTQQQKVCDHLLPVSDTSQDTIISDTIVVTHSMGGLMVAGALANGKCSFDKSTSWVATSTPMRGSVASDHFQESCKDQTNILMETFVEQTGFCPPDDGIRSLAYENDSYSNPELNEAYKAAQKVYRMHTSGILCSNGYSGLLSSYQYQYWGLGLMVPHKTDENDGMVEFWSCAGGIPKFEFGDTYLDRYYVTKINHADSSFRVNDARLNKAKMPKKWFKCLL
;
A
#
# COMPACT_ATOMS: atom_id res chain seq x y z
N MET A 1 26.22 9.38 20.29
CA MET A 1 24.74 9.34 20.21
C MET A 1 24.20 8.97 21.59
N GLN A 2 23.07 9.54 22.01
CA GLN A 2 22.36 9.11 23.23
C GLN A 2 21.03 8.45 22.84
N ILE A 3 20.75 7.27 23.37
CA ILE A 3 19.46 6.57 23.22
C ILE A 3 18.79 6.60 24.59
N TYR A 4 17.64 7.28 24.70
CA TYR A 4 16.95 7.55 25.98
C TYR A 4 17.90 8.11 27.06
N GLY A 5 18.72 9.09 26.69
CA GLY A 5 19.70 9.72 27.58
C GLY A 5 20.96 8.88 27.87
N GLN A 6 21.05 7.64 27.40
CA GLN A 6 22.22 6.77 27.61
C GLN A 6 23.21 6.90 26.45
N SER A 7 24.45 7.29 26.74
CA SER A 7 25.55 7.33 25.75
C SER A 7 26.30 6.01 25.61
N THR A 8 26.04 5.05 26.49
CA THR A 8 26.63 3.71 26.52
C THR A 8 25.57 2.70 26.95
N PHE A 9 25.39 1.63 26.19
CA PHE A 9 24.39 0.60 26.48
C PHE A 9 24.90 -0.79 26.07
N THR A 10 24.31 -1.83 26.65
CA THR A 10 24.70 -3.23 26.38
C THR A 10 23.71 -3.86 25.41
N MET A 11 24.22 -4.69 24.50
CA MET A 11 23.44 -5.39 23.48
C MET A 11 23.90 -6.85 23.37
N LEU A 12 22.95 -7.76 23.20
CA LEU A 12 23.18 -9.16 22.86
C LEU A 12 23.23 -9.26 21.33
N ALA A 13 24.23 -9.95 20.75
CA ALA A 13 24.33 -10.12 19.30
C ALA A 13 24.72 -11.57 18.96
N ASN A 14 23.89 -12.26 18.18
CA ASN A 14 24.10 -13.63 17.73
C ASN A 14 24.45 -13.66 16.24
N PRO A 15 25.64 -14.12 15.84
CA PRO A 15 26.02 -14.21 14.44
C PRO A 15 25.19 -15.29 13.71
N VAL A 16 24.72 -14.94 12.51
CA VAL A 16 23.97 -15.78 11.57
C VAL A 16 24.73 -15.79 10.25
N VAL A 17 25.36 -16.93 9.95
CA VAL A 17 26.12 -17.11 8.70
C VAL A 17 25.15 -17.37 7.56
N SER A 18 25.33 -16.70 6.42
CA SER A 18 24.52 -16.90 5.22
C SER A 18 24.63 -18.34 4.72
N THR A 19 23.62 -18.82 4.00
CA THR A 19 23.59 -20.21 3.49
C THR A 19 24.76 -20.55 2.58
N GLU A 20 25.32 -19.55 1.88
CA GLU A 20 26.51 -19.66 1.03
C GLU A 20 27.82 -19.42 1.79
N ALA A 21 27.77 -19.17 3.10
CA ALA A 21 28.89 -18.80 3.98
C ALA A 21 29.72 -17.59 3.53
N THR A 22 29.15 -16.74 2.68
CA THR A 22 29.80 -15.54 2.12
C THR A 22 29.61 -14.29 2.96
N SER A 23 28.70 -14.31 3.94
CA SER A 23 28.40 -13.18 4.83
C SER A 23 27.91 -13.65 6.20
N VAL A 24 28.09 -12.80 7.21
CA VAL A 24 27.59 -13.02 8.58
C VAL A 24 26.70 -11.84 8.95
N LEU A 25 25.41 -12.10 9.17
CA LEU A 25 24.47 -11.16 9.78
C LEU A 25 24.49 -11.33 11.30
N TYR A 26 23.97 -10.36 12.04
CA TYR A 26 23.86 -10.47 13.50
C TYR A 26 22.42 -10.25 13.91
N ASP A 27 21.86 -11.24 14.58
CA ASP A 27 20.61 -11.08 15.29
C ASP A 27 20.91 -10.35 16.61
N ALA A 28 20.43 -9.13 16.75
CA ALA A 28 20.77 -8.25 17.87
C ALA A 28 19.59 -8.11 18.84
N PHE A 29 19.85 -7.84 20.11
CA PHE A 29 18.83 -7.50 21.10
C PHE A 29 19.37 -6.49 22.11
N ALA A 30 18.70 -5.36 22.28
CA ALA A 30 19.04 -4.35 23.28
C ALA A 30 17.78 -3.85 23.99
N THR A 31 17.87 -3.69 25.31
CA THR A 31 16.77 -3.16 26.12
C THR A 31 17.15 -1.80 26.70
N PHE A 32 16.25 -0.84 26.58
CA PHE A 32 16.36 0.48 27.18
C PHE A 32 15.17 0.74 28.09
N THR A 33 15.39 1.52 29.13
CA THR A 33 14.33 1.96 30.03
C THR A 33 14.33 3.48 30.04
N ASP A 34 13.19 4.06 29.71
CA ASP A 34 12.95 5.51 29.74
C ASP A 34 11.69 5.74 30.58
N ASP A 35 11.84 6.47 31.67
CA ASP A 35 10.87 6.58 32.77
C ASP A 35 10.37 5.20 33.27
N SER A 36 9.17 4.80 32.86
CA SER A 36 8.49 3.55 33.21
C SER A 36 8.27 2.60 32.03
N ALA A 37 8.69 3.00 30.82
CA ALA A 37 8.53 2.21 29.61
C ALA A 37 9.82 1.47 29.25
N ILE A 38 9.68 0.18 28.94
CA ILE A 38 10.80 -0.66 28.49
C ILE A 38 10.78 -0.75 26.97
N TYR A 39 11.87 -0.41 26.31
CA TYR A 39 12.04 -0.50 24.86
C TYR A 39 13.00 -1.63 24.54
N ASN A 40 12.55 -2.68 23.85
CA ASN A 40 13.43 -3.71 23.32
C ASN A 40 13.62 -3.51 21.83
N TYR A 41 14.85 -3.45 21.38
CA TYR A 41 15.26 -3.43 19.99
C TYR A 41 15.77 -4.83 19.66
N THR A 42 15.17 -5.49 18.69
CA THR A 42 15.61 -6.81 18.23
C THR A 42 15.96 -6.71 16.75
N VAL A 43 17.04 -7.31 16.29
CA VAL A 43 17.32 -7.52 14.87
C VAL A 43 17.30 -9.03 14.66
N VAL A 44 16.57 -9.53 13.67
CA VAL A 44 16.59 -10.95 13.29
C VAL A 44 16.68 -11.05 11.77
N SER A 45 17.69 -11.76 11.25
CA SER A 45 17.92 -11.94 9.82
C SER A 45 17.98 -10.61 9.04
N GLY A 46 18.56 -9.57 9.65
CA GLY A 46 18.65 -8.22 9.06
C GLY A 46 17.41 -7.35 9.20
N ILE A 47 16.33 -7.85 9.81
CA ILE A 47 15.09 -7.10 10.03
C ILE A 47 15.08 -6.57 11.47
N ALA A 48 14.93 -5.25 11.62
CA ALA A 48 14.88 -4.59 12.92
C ALA A 48 13.44 -4.48 13.44
N TYR A 49 13.26 -4.81 14.71
CA TYR A 49 12.05 -4.75 15.50
C TYR A 49 12.27 -3.84 16.71
N LEU A 50 11.26 -3.05 17.04
CA LEU A 50 11.20 -2.28 18.29
C LEU A 50 9.94 -2.68 19.04
N SER A 51 10.04 -3.02 20.32
CA SER A 51 8.93 -3.28 21.22
C SER A 51 8.93 -2.31 22.39
N LYS A 52 7.85 -1.55 22.61
CA LYS A 52 7.67 -0.70 23.80
C LYS A 52 6.71 -1.36 24.79
N ARG A 53 7.10 -1.49 26.06
CA ARG A 53 6.33 -2.09 27.14
C ARG A 53 5.84 -1.00 28.11
N ALA A 54 4.53 -0.78 28.16
CA ALA A 54 3.87 0.03 29.20
C ALA A 54 2.52 -0.60 29.65
N THR A 55 1.70 -1.07 28.71
CA THR A 55 0.40 -1.78 28.94
C THR A 55 0.09 -2.81 27.83
N GLY A 56 1.15 -3.29 27.17
CA GLY A 56 1.10 -4.06 25.93
C GLY A 56 2.50 -4.07 25.32
N PHE A 57 2.65 -4.58 24.09
CA PHE A 57 3.83 -4.31 23.29
C PHE A 57 3.49 -4.14 21.81
N THR A 58 4.09 -3.15 21.16
CA THR A 58 3.98 -2.95 19.70
C THR A 58 5.29 -3.38 19.06
N MET A 59 5.30 -4.43 18.24
CA MET A 59 6.46 -4.80 17.41
C MET A 59 6.36 -4.08 16.07
N HIS A 60 7.42 -3.40 15.65
CA HIS A 60 7.50 -2.81 14.31
C HIS A 60 8.28 -3.70 13.35
N GLY A 61 7.86 -3.86 12.09
CA GLY A 61 8.51 -4.73 11.12
C GLY A 61 8.50 -4.19 9.68
N SER A 62 9.34 -4.78 8.80
CA SER A 62 9.39 -4.45 7.36
C SER A 62 8.08 -4.75 6.61
N ASP A 63 7.30 -5.69 7.12
CA ASP A 63 6.07 -6.14 6.47
C ASP A 63 4.84 -5.83 7.32
N MET A 64 4.96 -5.80 8.65
CA MET A 64 3.82 -5.57 9.53
C MET A 64 4.27 -5.00 10.86
N ASP A 65 3.46 -4.09 11.38
CA ASP A 65 3.51 -3.68 12.77
C ASP A 65 2.46 -4.50 13.54
N ILE A 66 2.87 -5.16 14.62
CA ILE A 66 2.00 -5.97 15.48
C ILE A 66 1.76 -5.20 16.76
N MET A 67 0.51 -4.85 17.04
CA MET A 67 0.11 -4.24 18.31
C MET A 67 -0.52 -5.31 19.20
N VAL A 68 0.11 -5.59 20.34
CA VAL A 68 -0.38 -6.54 21.34
C VAL A 68 -0.88 -5.78 22.55
N GLU A 69 -2.17 -5.90 22.82
CA GLU A 69 -2.82 -5.41 24.03
C GLU A 69 -3.00 -6.57 25.01
N TYR A 70 -2.63 -6.36 26.27
CA TYR A 70 -2.93 -7.34 27.30
C TYR A 70 -4.40 -7.22 27.69
N MET A 71 -5.15 -8.31 27.62
CA MET A 71 -6.51 -8.35 28.13
C MET A 71 -6.50 -8.16 29.65
N GLU A 72 -7.45 -7.38 30.18
CA GLU A 72 -7.57 -7.10 31.62
C GLU A 72 -7.81 -8.36 32.47
N SER A 73 -8.35 -9.42 31.85
CA SER A 73 -8.61 -10.71 32.48
C SER A 73 -8.03 -11.87 31.67
N HIS A 74 -7.47 -12.86 32.35
CA HIS A 74 -7.03 -14.12 31.73
C HIS A 74 -8.22 -14.85 31.11
N LEU A 75 -8.07 -15.28 29.86
CA LEU A 75 -9.04 -16.14 29.17
C LEU A 75 -8.57 -17.58 29.32
N ASP A 76 -9.28 -18.37 30.12
CA ASP A 76 -8.99 -19.79 30.28
C ASP A 76 -9.39 -20.54 29.00
N ILE A 77 -8.40 -20.83 28.15
CA ILE A 77 -8.59 -21.71 26.99
C ILE A 77 -8.69 -23.14 27.51
N LEU A 78 -9.92 -23.58 27.80
CA LEU A 78 -10.19 -24.95 28.17
C LEU A 78 -10.10 -25.84 26.94
N ALA A 79 -9.37 -26.96 27.07
CA ALA A 79 -9.41 -28.00 26.05
C ALA A 79 -10.87 -28.45 25.89
N PRO A 80 -11.41 -28.51 24.65
CA PRO A 80 -12.76 -29.00 24.43
C PRO A 80 -12.86 -30.44 24.96
N THR A 81 -13.88 -30.72 25.77
CA THR A 81 -14.22 -32.07 26.19
C THR A 81 -14.85 -32.80 25.01
N THR A 82 -14.01 -33.41 24.17
CA THR A 82 -14.46 -34.33 23.13
C THR A 82 -14.48 -35.76 23.67
N ASP A 83 -15.58 -36.46 23.40
CA ASP A 83 -15.69 -37.90 23.54
C ASP A 83 -14.83 -38.51 22.42
N THR A 84 -13.58 -38.83 22.73
CA THR A 84 -12.52 -39.20 21.77
C THR A 84 -12.88 -40.39 20.87
N ASP A 85 -13.93 -41.12 21.22
CA ASP A 85 -14.41 -42.30 20.47
C ASP A 85 -15.39 -41.95 19.33
N LYS A 86 -15.76 -40.68 19.13
CA LYS A 86 -16.77 -40.27 18.11
C LYS A 86 -16.26 -39.38 16.98
N CYS A 87 -15.00 -38.94 17.01
CA CYS A 87 -14.46 -38.04 15.99
C CYS A 87 -13.44 -38.77 15.09
N VAL A 88 -13.74 -38.87 13.80
CA VAL A 88 -12.76 -39.33 12.80
C VAL A 88 -11.69 -38.26 12.66
N ALA A 89 -10.41 -38.65 12.79
CA ALA A 89 -9.29 -37.74 12.56
C ALA A 89 -9.28 -37.29 11.08
N VAL A 90 -9.52 -36.00 10.85
CA VAL A 90 -9.53 -35.38 9.51
C VAL A 90 -8.19 -34.76 9.14
N ASP A 91 -7.25 -34.62 10.09
CA ASP A 91 -5.93 -34.06 9.83
C ASP A 91 -4.88 -34.50 10.88
N SER A 92 -3.60 -34.33 10.55
CA SER A 92 -2.46 -34.62 11.43
C SER A 92 -2.03 -33.39 12.22
N PRO A 93 -1.69 -33.52 13.51
CA PRO A 93 -1.23 -32.38 14.32
C PRO A 93 0.14 -31.87 13.86
N SER A 94 0.25 -30.55 13.71
CA SER A 94 1.52 -29.87 13.42
C SER A 94 2.43 -29.78 14.66
N SER A 95 3.73 -30.00 14.48
CA SER A 95 4.70 -29.83 15.56
C SER A 95 4.87 -28.36 15.92
N VAL A 96 4.74 -28.02 17.20
CA VAL A 96 5.02 -26.68 17.72
C VAL A 96 6.31 -26.67 18.54
N THR A 97 7.05 -25.57 18.47
CA THR A 97 8.25 -25.35 19.30
C THR A 97 7.87 -25.29 20.79
N SER A 98 8.85 -25.43 21.68
CA SER A 98 8.63 -25.29 23.13
C SER A 98 8.05 -23.92 23.52
N ILE A 99 8.47 -22.85 22.82
CA ILE A 99 7.90 -21.50 22.97
C ILE A 99 6.46 -21.47 22.45
N GLY A 100 6.20 -22.01 21.25
CA GLY A 100 4.85 -22.09 20.69
C GLY A 100 3.87 -22.87 21.56
N ARG A 101 4.32 -23.98 22.17
CA ARG A 101 3.54 -24.77 23.12
C ARG A 101 3.19 -23.98 24.38
N ALA A 102 4.14 -23.23 24.94
CA ALA A 102 3.90 -22.40 26.11
C ALA A 102 2.88 -21.28 25.80
N LEU A 103 3.01 -20.65 24.62
CA LEU A 103 2.06 -19.63 24.15
C LEU A 103 0.64 -20.18 23.97
N LEU A 104 0.51 -21.35 23.32
CA LEU A 104 -0.79 -21.96 22.99
C LEU A 104 -1.50 -22.58 24.19
N THR A 105 -0.76 -22.90 25.27
CA THR A 105 -1.32 -23.60 26.44
C THR A 105 -1.31 -22.76 27.71
N GLY A 106 -0.76 -21.54 27.66
CA GLY A 106 -0.62 -20.66 28.83
C GLY A 106 0.31 -21.20 29.93
N LYS A 107 1.04 -22.30 29.68
CA LYS A 107 1.92 -22.92 30.68
C LYS A 107 3.21 -22.10 30.87
N PRO A 108 3.69 -21.93 32.12
CA PRO A 108 4.89 -21.15 32.41
C PRO A 108 6.14 -21.79 31.78
N PHE A 109 7.03 -20.94 31.27
CA PHE A 109 8.30 -21.32 30.68
C PHE A 109 9.39 -21.49 31.75
N THR A 110 10.15 -22.59 31.70
CA THR A 110 11.35 -22.81 32.55
C THR A 110 12.62 -22.30 31.85
N PRO A 111 13.31 -21.27 32.39
CA PRO A 111 14.50 -20.69 31.77
C PRO A 111 15.73 -21.56 32.03
N GLY A 112 16.03 -22.48 31.10
CA GLY A 112 17.18 -23.40 31.21
C GLY A 112 18.39 -23.07 30.33
N ASP A 113 18.21 -22.34 29.23
CA ASP A 113 19.25 -22.20 28.21
C ASP A 113 19.59 -20.73 27.92
N THR A 114 20.38 -20.11 28.80
CA THR A 114 21.01 -18.82 28.48
C THR A 114 22.35 -19.04 27.78
N ARG A 115 22.44 -18.63 26.51
CA ARG A 115 23.67 -18.65 25.70
C ARG A 115 24.53 -17.41 26.00
N LYS A 116 25.84 -17.58 26.23
CA LYS A 116 26.82 -16.48 26.35
C LYS A 116 27.30 -16.02 24.96
N LEU A 117 27.43 -14.71 24.75
CA LEU A 117 27.93 -14.09 23.51
C LEU A 117 28.94 -12.97 23.80
N GLU A 118 29.96 -12.86 22.94
CA GLU A 118 31.04 -11.86 22.93
C GLU A 118 30.66 -10.55 22.19
N THR A 119 31.50 -9.52 22.33
CA THR A 119 31.24 -8.10 22.04
C THR A 119 31.28 -7.62 20.57
N ALA A 120 30.16 -7.03 20.16
CA ALA A 120 29.87 -5.78 19.40
C ALA A 120 30.67 -5.33 18.14
N PHE A 121 29.92 -5.07 17.06
CA PHE A 121 30.26 -4.18 15.92
C PHE A 121 29.17 -3.11 15.73
N GLU A 122 29.53 -1.94 15.19
CA GLU A 122 28.81 -0.65 15.32
C GLU A 122 27.55 -0.42 14.45
N PHE A 123 26.62 0.36 15.02
CA PHE A 123 25.22 0.59 14.66
C PHE A 123 24.94 1.93 13.93
N SER A 124 25.95 2.53 13.30
CA SER A 124 25.89 3.94 12.86
C SER A 124 24.89 4.25 11.73
N GLU A 125 24.47 3.27 10.93
CA GLU A 125 23.62 3.52 9.75
C GLU A 125 22.11 3.61 10.04
N LEU A 126 21.62 2.98 11.12
CA LEU A 126 20.19 2.95 11.48
C LEU A 126 19.70 4.26 12.13
N PHE A 127 20.62 5.10 12.61
CA PHE A 127 20.30 6.24 13.46
C PHE A 127 20.80 7.58 12.92
N ASN A 128 21.02 7.67 11.60
CA ASN A 128 21.38 8.95 11.00
C ASN A 128 20.17 9.91 11.09
N SER A 129 20.17 10.73 12.14
CA SER A 129 19.27 11.85 12.43
C SER A 129 19.56 13.03 11.51
N GLY A 130 19.58 12.76 10.21
CA GLY A 130 19.79 13.70 9.13
C GLY A 130 18.95 13.28 7.94
N GLU A 131 17.67 12.95 8.18
CA GLU A 131 16.75 12.79 7.07
C GLU A 131 16.65 14.13 6.31
N PRO A 132 16.91 14.16 4.99
CA PRO A 132 16.80 15.39 4.24
C PRO A 132 15.38 15.94 4.38
N SER A 133 15.25 17.19 4.81
CA SER A 133 13.97 17.89 4.82
C SER A 133 13.47 17.97 3.39
N CYS A 134 12.41 17.23 3.06
CA CYS A 134 11.85 17.28 1.73
C CYS A 134 11.17 18.63 1.48
N SER A 135 11.62 19.28 0.42
CA SER A 135 11.07 20.53 -0.12
C SER A 135 10.74 20.32 -1.60
N CYS A 136 9.88 21.18 -2.15
CA CYS A 136 9.63 21.16 -3.59
C CYS A 136 10.92 21.42 -4.38
N LYS A 137 11.20 20.60 -5.40
CA LYS A 137 12.36 20.68 -6.30
C LYS A 137 12.01 21.29 -7.65
N SER A 138 10.72 21.54 -7.90
CA SER A 138 10.20 22.16 -9.12
C SER A 138 9.48 23.48 -8.80
N LYS A 139 8.99 24.16 -9.85
CA LYS A 139 8.17 25.37 -9.69
C LYS A 139 6.83 24.96 -9.04
N PRO A 140 6.43 25.57 -7.91
CA PRO A 140 5.13 25.31 -7.31
C PRO A 140 3.99 25.69 -8.28
N ARG A 141 2.96 24.86 -8.32
CA ARG A 141 1.85 24.92 -9.28
C ARG A 141 0.54 24.45 -8.64
N PRO A 142 -0.64 24.82 -9.15
CA PRO A 142 -1.90 24.20 -8.76
C PRO A 142 -1.88 22.68 -8.93
N CYS A 143 -2.47 21.97 -7.97
CA CYS A 143 -2.59 20.52 -7.99
C CYS A 143 -4.05 20.09 -8.11
N ILE A 144 -4.29 19.02 -8.86
CA ILE A 144 -5.59 18.38 -8.96
C ILE A 144 -5.47 16.87 -8.76
N PHE A 145 -6.32 16.34 -7.87
CA PHE A 145 -6.37 14.95 -7.48
C PHE A 145 -7.59 14.27 -8.10
N ILE A 146 -7.37 13.15 -8.79
CA ILE A 146 -8.41 12.38 -9.50
C ILE A 146 -8.47 10.98 -8.91
N HIS A 147 -9.59 10.69 -8.25
CA HIS A 147 -9.81 9.43 -7.55
C HIS A 147 -10.03 8.25 -8.53
N GLY A 148 -10.00 7.04 -8.00
CA GLY A 148 -10.28 5.80 -8.71
C GLY A 148 -11.72 5.31 -8.57
N LEU A 149 -11.93 4.01 -8.78
CA LEU A 149 -13.23 3.35 -8.79
C LEU A 149 -13.99 3.52 -7.46
N GLY A 150 -15.33 3.54 -7.53
CA GLY A 150 -16.23 3.36 -6.38
C GLY A 150 -17.06 4.59 -6.01
N ILE A 151 -17.01 5.65 -6.80
CA ILE A 151 -17.78 6.88 -6.56
C ILE A 151 -18.96 6.96 -7.52
N GLY A 152 -20.19 6.93 -6.99
CA GLY A 152 -21.43 6.98 -7.76
C GLY A 152 -22.06 8.37 -7.90
N THR A 153 -21.66 9.32 -7.06
CA THR A 153 -22.12 10.72 -7.12
C THR A 153 -20.95 11.61 -7.51
N GLU A 154 -21.11 12.35 -8.60
CA GLU A 154 -20.09 13.27 -9.13
C GLU A 154 -20.39 14.72 -8.75
N GLU A 155 -19.34 15.54 -8.76
CA GLU A 155 -19.44 16.99 -8.57
C GLU A 155 -19.22 17.69 -9.91
N THR A 156 -19.98 18.74 -10.19
CA THR A 156 -19.87 19.48 -11.46
C THR A 156 -18.59 20.33 -11.53
N GLU A 157 -18.07 20.75 -10.39
CA GLU A 157 -16.88 21.57 -10.27
C GLU A 157 -15.84 20.90 -9.37
N ASN A 158 -14.60 21.38 -9.45
CA ASN A 158 -13.52 20.93 -8.58
C ASN A 158 -13.73 21.39 -7.14
N ILE A 159 -13.72 20.46 -6.19
CA ILE A 159 -13.86 20.77 -4.76
C ILE A 159 -12.52 20.99 -4.07
N ASP A 160 -12.53 21.69 -2.93
CA ASP A 160 -11.31 22.07 -2.18
C ASP A 160 -10.82 21.01 -1.19
N SER A 161 -11.67 20.03 -0.85
CA SER A 161 -11.33 19.02 0.16
C SER A 161 -12.09 17.72 -0.11
N TYR A 162 -11.38 16.59 -0.05
CA TYR A 162 -12.00 15.27 -0.20
C TYR A 162 -11.37 14.21 0.73
N PRO A 163 -11.47 14.41 2.06
CA PRO A 163 -10.71 13.63 3.04
C PRO A 163 -11.15 12.17 3.12
N LEU A 164 -12.40 11.87 2.76
CA LEU A 164 -12.91 10.49 2.72
C LEU A 164 -12.14 9.62 1.72
N TYR A 165 -11.69 10.21 0.60
CA TYR A 165 -10.92 9.49 -0.40
C TYR A 165 -9.41 9.70 -0.30
N TRP A 166 -8.94 10.90 0.02
CA TRP A 166 -7.53 11.26 -0.09
C TRP A 166 -6.84 11.53 1.25
N GLY A 167 -7.59 11.54 2.36
CA GLY A 167 -7.10 12.07 3.62
C GLY A 167 -6.74 13.57 3.52
N ASN A 168 -5.89 14.04 4.44
CA ASN A 168 -5.37 15.41 4.43
C ASN A 168 -3.97 15.47 3.80
N MET A 169 -3.84 16.23 2.70
CA MET A 169 -2.60 16.42 1.94
C MET A 169 -1.98 17.82 2.09
N THR A 170 -2.65 18.74 2.79
CA THR A 170 -2.26 20.17 2.86
C THR A 170 -0.80 20.36 3.29
N ASP A 171 -0.35 19.65 4.32
CA ASP A 171 1.03 19.75 4.85
C ASP A 171 2.04 18.78 4.20
N HIS A 172 1.57 18.00 3.22
CA HIS A 172 2.33 16.94 2.56
C HIS A 172 2.61 17.22 1.08
N ALA A 173 2.23 18.40 0.59
CA ALA A 173 2.22 18.74 -0.83
C ALA A 173 2.99 20.06 -1.12
N PRO A 174 4.31 20.15 -0.86
CA PRO A 174 5.07 21.41 -0.90
C PRO A 174 5.17 22.02 -2.30
N CYS A 175 4.92 21.25 -3.36
CA CYS A 175 4.87 21.75 -4.74
C CYS A 175 3.49 22.25 -5.16
N CYS A 176 2.47 22.08 -4.34
CA CYS A 176 1.11 22.51 -4.63
C CYS A 176 0.88 23.93 -4.11
N THR A 177 0.57 24.89 -4.98
CA THR A 177 0.11 26.23 -4.55
C THR A 177 -1.35 26.23 -4.11
N SER A 178 -2.13 25.30 -4.65
CA SER A 178 -3.50 24.99 -4.28
C SER A 178 -3.76 23.50 -4.52
N ILE A 179 -4.74 22.93 -3.85
CA ILE A 179 -5.15 21.53 -4.05
C ILE A 179 -6.63 21.53 -4.38
N LYS A 180 -6.97 20.87 -5.49
CA LYS A 180 -8.33 20.63 -5.96
C LYS A 180 -8.57 19.13 -6.12
N TYR A 181 -9.83 18.72 -6.05
CA TYR A 181 -10.23 17.33 -6.23
C TYR A 181 -11.32 17.26 -7.29
N ALA A 182 -11.11 16.42 -8.31
CA ALA A 182 -12.16 16.06 -9.26
C ALA A 182 -12.92 14.86 -8.70
N VAL A 183 -14.24 14.97 -8.63
CA VAL A 183 -15.13 13.89 -8.17
C VAL A 183 -16.02 13.48 -9.33
N LEU A 184 -15.73 12.32 -9.91
CA LEU A 184 -16.34 11.79 -11.12
C LEU A 184 -17.12 10.51 -10.81
N ASN A 185 -18.21 10.24 -11.54
CA ASN A 185 -18.95 9.00 -11.35
C ASN A 185 -18.17 7.84 -12.00
N THR A 186 -17.33 7.20 -11.21
CA THR A 186 -16.44 6.11 -11.62
C THR A 186 -17.04 4.75 -11.36
N LEU A 187 -18.10 4.66 -10.56
CA LEU A 187 -18.84 3.42 -10.37
C LEU A 187 -19.59 3.05 -11.65
N ASN A 188 -20.35 4.00 -12.21
CA ASN A 188 -21.29 3.74 -13.29
C ASN A 188 -20.74 4.05 -14.68
N ASN A 189 -19.51 4.56 -14.79
CA ASN A 189 -18.91 4.91 -16.09
C ASN A 189 -17.56 4.24 -16.25
N SER A 190 -17.36 3.60 -17.40
CA SER A 190 -16.07 3.04 -17.82
C SER A 190 -15.00 4.13 -17.98
N TRP A 191 -13.74 3.81 -17.67
CA TRP A 191 -12.60 4.70 -17.97
C TRP A 191 -12.36 4.87 -19.48
N THR A 192 -12.90 3.97 -20.31
CA THR A 192 -12.88 4.07 -21.78
C THR A 192 -14.01 4.91 -22.35
N SER A 193 -14.97 5.36 -21.52
CA SER A 193 -16.10 6.17 -21.98
C SER A 193 -15.63 7.53 -22.50
N ASP A 194 -16.05 7.87 -23.72
CA ASP A 194 -15.73 9.14 -24.38
C ASP A 194 -16.16 10.35 -23.53
N THR A 195 -17.37 10.29 -22.98
CA THR A 195 -17.93 11.31 -22.10
C THR A 195 -17.15 11.40 -20.79
N GLN A 196 -16.76 10.27 -20.21
CA GLN A 196 -16.00 10.25 -18.95
C GLN A 196 -14.61 10.87 -19.15
N GLN A 197 -13.95 10.55 -20.26
CA GLN A 197 -12.66 11.12 -20.62
C GLN A 197 -12.75 12.63 -20.93
N GLN A 198 -13.85 13.08 -21.54
CA GLN A 198 -14.08 14.51 -21.72
C GLN A 198 -14.23 15.22 -20.38
N LYS A 199 -15.04 14.68 -19.45
CA LYS A 199 -15.17 15.25 -18.10
C LYS A 199 -13.83 15.36 -17.38
N VAL A 200 -12.95 14.37 -17.52
CA VAL A 200 -11.58 14.45 -16.97
C VAL A 200 -10.86 15.70 -17.46
N CYS A 201 -10.87 15.96 -18.77
CA CYS A 201 -10.26 17.17 -19.33
C CYS A 201 -10.97 18.45 -18.85
N ASP A 202 -12.30 18.44 -18.75
CA ASP A 202 -13.09 19.58 -18.28
C ASP A 202 -12.77 19.93 -16.80
N HIS A 203 -12.41 18.94 -15.98
CA HIS A 203 -11.92 19.18 -14.61
C HIS A 203 -10.45 19.62 -14.57
N LEU A 204 -9.60 19.16 -15.49
CA LEU A 204 -8.17 19.49 -15.53
C LEU A 204 -7.89 20.91 -16.04
N LEU A 205 -8.58 21.34 -17.11
CA LEU A 205 -8.36 22.62 -17.77
C LEU A 205 -8.48 23.85 -16.83
N PRO A 206 -9.55 24.00 -16.02
CA PRO A 206 -9.74 25.20 -15.20
C PRO A 206 -8.86 25.26 -13.95
N VAL A 207 -7.97 24.29 -13.74
CA VAL A 207 -7.07 24.25 -12.56
C VAL A 207 -5.98 25.32 -12.64
N SER A 208 -5.56 25.66 -13.87
CA SER A 208 -4.57 26.69 -14.13
C SER A 208 -5.11 27.67 -15.17
N ASP A 209 -4.99 28.96 -14.87
CA ASP A 209 -5.35 30.05 -15.79
C ASP A 209 -4.46 30.10 -17.06
N THR A 210 -3.36 29.35 -17.07
CA THR A 210 -2.46 29.24 -18.23
C THR A 210 -2.83 28.10 -19.19
N SER A 211 -3.80 27.26 -18.82
CA SER A 211 -4.38 26.28 -19.74
C SER A 211 -5.14 27.00 -20.86
N GLN A 212 -5.01 26.51 -22.10
CA GLN A 212 -5.66 27.09 -23.26
C GLN A 212 -6.18 26.00 -24.18
N ASP A 213 -7.40 26.20 -24.70
CA ASP A 213 -8.09 25.25 -25.55
C ASP A 213 -8.17 23.86 -24.90
N THR A 214 -7.43 22.88 -25.43
CA THR A 214 -7.35 21.51 -24.91
C THR A 214 -5.99 21.17 -24.30
N ILE A 215 -5.15 22.19 -24.04
CA ILE A 215 -3.80 22.05 -23.50
C ILE A 215 -3.80 22.43 -22.02
N ILE A 216 -3.42 21.47 -21.18
CA ILE A 216 -3.31 21.63 -19.72
C ILE A 216 -1.88 22.05 -19.39
N SER A 217 -1.75 23.23 -18.77
CA SER A 217 -0.47 23.88 -18.47
C SER A 217 -0.33 24.19 -16.98
N ASP A 218 0.92 24.34 -16.52
CA ASP A 218 1.31 24.69 -15.15
C ASP A 218 0.54 23.91 -14.06
N THR A 219 0.25 22.62 -14.27
CA THR A 219 -0.59 21.82 -13.36
C THR A 219 0.15 20.57 -12.88
N ILE A 220 -0.03 20.19 -11.62
CA ILE A 220 0.38 18.87 -11.11
C ILE A 220 -0.87 18.00 -11.00
N VAL A 221 -0.97 17.00 -11.87
CA VAL A 221 -2.07 16.03 -11.90
C VAL A 221 -1.69 14.83 -11.03
N VAL A 222 -2.51 14.51 -10.04
CA VAL A 222 -2.31 13.37 -9.14
C VAL A 222 -3.45 12.39 -9.35
N THR A 223 -3.15 11.14 -9.68
CA THR A 223 -4.16 10.12 -9.98
C THR A 223 -3.98 8.89 -9.13
N HIS A 224 -5.09 8.32 -8.66
CA HIS A 224 -5.10 7.03 -7.98
C HIS A 224 -5.96 6.01 -8.72
N SER A 225 -5.48 4.76 -8.82
CA SER A 225 -6.27 3.64 -9.33
C SER A 225 -6.88 3.95 -10.71
N MET A 226 -8.16 3.70 -10.93
CA MET A 226 -8.88 4.00 -12.18
C MET A 226 -8.73 5.46 -12.65
N GLY A 227 -8.48 6.41 -11.75
CA GLY A 227 -8.22 7.81 -12.09
C GLY A 227 -7.05 7.98 -13.05
N GLY A 228 -6.02 7.15 -12.92
CA GLY A 228 -4.88 7.20 -13.82
C GLY A 228 -5.19 6.65 -15.21
N LEU A 229 -6.06 5.63 -15.32
CA LEU A 229 -6.56 5.15 -16.61
C LEU A 229 -7.44 6.17 -17.31
N MET A 230 -8.30 6.86 -16.55
CA MET A 230 -9.15 7.93 -17.09
C MET A 230 -8.32 9.06 -17.72
N VAL A 231 -7.27 9.52 -17.01
CA VAL A 231 -6.32 10.51 -17.57
C VAL A 231 -5.57 9.94 -18.77
N ALA A 232 -5.05 8.71 -18.68
CA ALA A 232 -4.33 8.07 -19.78
C ALA A 232 -5.19 7.95 -21.05
N GLY A 233 -6.45 7.53 -20.89
CA GLY A 233 -7.41 7.37 -21.97
C GLY A 233 -7.78 8.71 -22.60
N ALA A 234 -8.05 9.74 -21.79
CA ALA A 234 -8.36 11.08 -22.28
C ALA A 234 -7.22 11.67 -23.14
N LEU A 235 -5.97 11.50 -22.69
CA LEU A 235 -4.79 11.91 -23.45
C LEU A 235 -4.58 11.05 -24.70
N ALA A 236 -4.73 9.73 -24.60
CA ALA A 236 -4.53 8.81 -25.73
C ALA A 236 -5.54 9.06 -26.86
N ASN A 237 -6.77 9.43 -26.50
CA ASN A 237 -7.85 9.72 -27.43
C ASN A 237 -7.91 11.21 -27.83
N GLY A 238 -6.94 12.02 -27.41
CA GLY A 238 -6.83 13.42 -27.84
C GLY A 238 -7.92 14.36 -27.31
N LYS A 239 -8.57 14.02 -26.19
CA LYS A 239 -9.53 14.89 -25.51
C LYS A 239 -8.87 16.15 -24.95
N CYS A 240 -7.67 15.97 -24.43
CA CYS A 240 -6.77 17.03 -24.02
C CYS A 240 -5.31 16.56 -24.14
N SER A 241 -4.37 17.47 -23.92
CA SER A 241 -2.93 17.18 -23.91
C SER A 241 -2.22 17.92 -22.78
N PHE A 242 -1.06 17.41 -22.38
CA PHE A 242 -0.22 18.07 -21.38
C PHE A 242 0.84 18.94 -22.05
N ASP A 243 0.93 20.19 -21.62
CA ASP A 243 2.12 21.01 -21.87
C ASP A 243 3.31 20.49 -21.07
N LYS A 244 4.53 20.90 -21.45
CA LYS A 244 5.77 20.57 -20.73
C LYS A 244 5.80 21.07 -19.28
N SER A 245 5.01 22.10 -18.97
CA SER A 245 4.84 22.64 -17.62
C SER A 245 3.94 21.79 -16.72
N THR A 246 3.31 20.74 -17.25
CA THR A 246 2.44 19.82 -16.49
C THR A 246 3.21 18.60 -16.00
N SER A 247 2.95 18.17 -14.77
CA SER A 247 3.53 16.98 -14.16
C SER A 247 2.43 16.00 -13.76
N TRP A 248 2.65 14.70 -13.97
CA TRP A 248 1.66 13.67 -13.64
C TRP A 248 2.22 12.65 -12.65
N VAL A 249 1.66 12.63 -11.45
CA VAL A 249 1.99 11.69 -10.39
C VAL A 249 0.89 10.62 -10.32
N ALA A 250 1.27 9.35 -10.48
CA ALA A 250 0.31 8.25 -10.50
C ALA A 250 0.57 7.26 -9.35
N THR A 251 -0.51 6.76 -8.76
CA THR A 251 -0.45 5.79 -7.65
C THR A 251 -1.39 4.61 -7.94
N SER A 252 -0.84 3.39 -7.97
CA SER A 252 -1.60 2.14 -8.09
C SER A 252 -2.56 2.09 -9.29
N THR A 253 -2.17 2.68 -10.41
CA THR A 253 -3.00 2.76 -11.61
C THR A 253 -3.01 1.42 -12.37
N PRO A 254 -4.15 0.73 -12.56
CA PRO A 254 -4.17 -0.59 -13.18
C PRO A 254 -4.02 -0.53 -14.72
N MET A 255 -2.82 -0.23 -15.23
CA MET A 255 -2.56 -0.06 -16.68
C MET A 255 -2.72 -1.36 -17.50
N ARG A 256 -2.97 -2.49 -16.86
CA ARG A 256 -3.36 -3.77 -17.48
C ARG A 256 -4.64 -4.35 -16.88
N GLY A 257 -5.45 -3.53 -16.20
CA GLY A 257 -6.61 -3.99 -15.45
C GLY A 257 -6.27 -4.64 -14.12
N SER A 258 -7.23 -5.33 -13.52
CA SER A 258 -7.15 -5.87 -12.17
C SER A 258 -7.81 -7.24 -12.13
N VAL A 259 -7.08 -8.25 -11.63
CA VAL A 259 -7.69 -9.58 -11.43
C VAL A 259 -8.81 -9.53 -10.40
N ALA A 260 -8.78 -8.57 -9.46
CA ALA A 260 -9.89 -8.36 -8.55
C ALA A 260 -11.18 -7.96 -9.27
N SER A 261 -11.10 -7.21 -10.39
CA SER A 261 -12.27 -6.95 -11.24
C SER A 261 -12.81 -8.24 -11.86
N ASP A 262 -11.94 -9.06 -12.45
CA ASP A 262 -12.33 -10.32 -13.07
C ASP A 262 -12.97 -11.26 -12.05
N HIS A 263 -12.37 -11.38 -10.87
CA HIS A 263 -12.88 -12.18 -9.76
C HIS A 263 -14.25 -11.69 -9.27
N PHE A 264 -14.44 -10.37 -9.20
CA PHE A 264 -15.73 -9.78 -8.83
C PHE A 264 -16.81 -10.09 -9.89
N GLN A 265 -16.47 -9.93 -11.17
CA GLN A 265 -17.39 -10.22 -12.28
C GLN A 265 -17.78 -11.70 -12.33
N GLU A 266 -16.85 -12.61 -12.06
CA GLU A 266 -17.13 -14.04 -11.91
C GLU A 266 -18.05 -14.33 -10.73
N SER A 267 -17.78 -13.72 -9.58
CA SER A 267 -18.58 -13.92 -8.37
C SER A 267 -20.05 -13.48 -8.55
N CYS A 268 -20.31 -12.47 -9.37
CA CYS A 268 -21.68 -12.04 -9.70
C CYS A 268 -22.43 -13.02 -10.63
N LYS A 269 -21.76 -13.94 -11.34
CA LYS A 269 -22.41 -14.94 -12.20
C LYS A 269 -22.88 -16.17 -11.43
N ASP A 270 -22.05 -16.64 -10.52
CA ASP A 270 -22.16 -18.02 -10.02
C ASP A 270 -22.67 -18.14 -8.58
N GLN A 271 -22.75 -17.06 -7.78
CA GLN A 271 -23.10 -17.15 -6.34
C GLN A 271 -22.32 -18.28 -5.61
N THR A 272 -21.02 -18.43 -5.87
CA THR A 272 -20.23 -19.61 -5.48
C THR A 272 -19.25 -19.39 -4.33
N ASN A 273 -19.13 -18.19 -3.79
CA ASN A 273 -18.16 -17.87 -2.74
C ASN A 273 -18.85 -17.19 -1.55
N ILE A 274 -19.18 -17.96 -0.51
CA ILE A 274 -19.89 -17.52 0.71
C ILE A 274 -19.33 -16.21 1.31
N LEU A 275 -18.00 -16.03 1.26
CA LEU A 275 -17.32 -14.82 1.73
C LEU A 275 -17.56 -13.60 0.85
N MET A 276 -17.64 -13.80 -0.47
CA MET A 276 -17.92 -12.73 -1.43
C MET A 276 -19.42 -12.51 -1.63
N GLU A 277 -20.25 -13.53 -1.43
CA GLU A 277 -21.71 -13.43 -1.28
C GLU A 277 -22.08 -12.52 -0.12
N THR A 278 -21.42 -12.64 1.04
CA THR A 278 -21.67 -11.74 2.18
C THR A 278 -21.32 -10.29 1.85
N PHE A 279 -20.24 -10.06 1.08
CA PHE A 279 -19.84 -8.72 0.64
C PHE A 279 -20.78 -8.17 -0.45
N VAL A 280 -21.20 -9.00 -1.40
CA VAL A 280 -22.12 -8.66 -2.50
C VAL A 280 -23.55 -8.43 -2.02
N GLU A 281 -24.08 -9.27 -1.13
CA GLU A 281 -25.42 -9.15 -0.55
C GLU A 281 -25.55 -7.91 0.35
N GLN A 282 -24.48 -7.51 1.04
CA GLN A 282 -24.50 -6.32 1.91
C GLN A 282 -24.31 -5.01 1.14
N THR A 283 -23.73 -5.06 -0.06
CA THR A 283 -23.35 -3.84 -0.81
C THR A 283 -24.21 -3.56 -2.04
N GLY A 284 -24.90 -4.57 -2.59
CA GLY A 284 -25.78 -4.40 -3.75
C GLY A 284 -25.07 -4.13 -5.08
N PHE A 285 -23.77 -4.41 -5.17
CA PHE A 285 -22.93 -4.14 -6.36
C PHE A 285 -22.98 -5.22 -7.47
N CYS A 286 -23.89 -6.20 -7.39
CA CYS A 286 -24.17 -7.10 -8.51
C CYS A 286 -25.52 -6.74 -9.16
N PRO A 287 -25.61 -6.71 -10.51
CA PRO A 287 -24.55 -6.99 -11.48
C PRO A 287 -23.44 -5.93 -11.45
N PRO A 288 -22.21 -6.27 -11.87
CA PRO A 288 -21.08 -5.35 -11.81
C PRO A 288 -21.33 -4.14 -12.71
N ASP A 289 -21.19 -2.94 -12.17
CA ASP A 289 -21.32 -1.70 -12.93
C ASP A 289 -20.19 -1.51 -13.95
N ASP A 290 -20.39 -0.62 -14.91
CA ASP A 290 -19.46 -0.39 -16.03
C ASP A 290 -18.06 0.03 -15.57
N GLY A 291 -17.94 0.72 -14.43
CA GLY A 291 -16.65 1.04 -13.83
C GLY A 291 -15.84 -0.23 -13.50
N ILE A 292 -16.45 -1.20 -12.82
CA ILE A 292 -15.81 -2.48 -12.49
C ILE A 292 -15.48 -3.24 -13.77
N ARG A 293 -16.47 -3.42 -14.66
CA ARG A 293 -16.30 -4.17 -15.92
C ARG A 293 -15.16 -3.64 -16.79
N SER A 294 -15.00 -2.32 -16.82
CA SER A 294 -13.93 -1.67 -17.59
C SER A 294 -12.52 -1.93 -17.06
N LEU A 295 -12.37 -2.42 -15.83
CA LEU A 295 -11.09 -2.75 -15.21
C LEU A 295 -10.68 -4.21 -15.39
N ALA A 296 -11.38 -4.96 -16.24
CA ALA A 296 -11.04 -6.35 -16.52
C ALA A 296 -9.56 -6.49 -16.94
N TYR A 297 -8.92 -7.57 -16.52
CA TYR A 297 -7.49 -7.75 -16.73
C TYR A 297 -7.17 -7.98 -18.22
N GLU A 298 -6.12 -7.32 -18.72
CA GLU A 298 -5.73 -7.33 -20.13
C GLU A 298 -5.45 -8.77 -20.61
N ASN A 299 -6.17 -9.19 -21.64
CA ASN A 299 -6.17 -10.54 -22.23
C ASN A 299 -6.75 -11.67 -21.37
N ASP A 300 -7.41 -11.38 -20.25
CA ASP A 300 -8.20 -12.39 -19.52
C ASP A 300 -9.65 -12.50 -20.03
N SER A 301 -10.41 -13.44 -19.46
CA SER A 301 -11.76 -13.86 -19.89
C SER A 301 -12.82 -12.76 -19.85
N TYR A 302 -12.65 -11.75 -19.00
CA TYR A 302 -13.58 -10.62 -18.87
C TYR A 302 -13.20 -9.40 -19.72
N SER A 303 -12.02 -9.43 -20.34
CA SER A 303 -11.60 -8.40 -21.27
C SER A 303 -12.06 -8.69 -22.70
N ASN A 304 -11.84 -7.74 -23.60
CA ASN A 304 -12.13 -7.85 -25.03
C ASN A 304 -11.05 -7.12 -25.86
N PRO A 305 -11.00 -7.34 -27.18
CA PRO A 305 -10.01 -6.69 -28.04
C PRO A 305 -10.03 -5.16 -27.95
N GLU A 306 -11.20 -4.52 -27.85
CA GLU A 306 -11.28 -3.06 -27.73
C GLU A 306 -10.63 -2.54 -26.44
N LEU A 307 -10.90 -3.21 -25.31
CA LEU A 307 -10.34 -2.86 -24.00
C LEU A 307 -8.82 -3.10 -23.97
N ASN A 308 -8.34 -4.19 -24.57
CA ASN A 308 -6.91 -4.47 -24.68
C ASN A 308 -6.18 -3.41 -25.52
N GLU A 309 -6.77 -2.95 -26.63
CA GLU A 309 -6.21 -1.84 -27.42
C GLU A 309 -6.23 -0.52 -26.63
N ALA A 310 -7.28 -0.25 -25.86
CA ALA A 310 -7.33 0.91 -24.98
C ALA A 310 -6.22 0.88 -23.92
N TYR A 311 -5.94 -0.28 -23.31
CA TYR A 311 -4.82 -0.42 -22.37
C TYR A 311 -3.47 -0.15 -23.05
N LYS A 312 -3.22 -0.68 -24.25
CA LYS A 312 -1.98 -0.41 -24.99
C LYS A 312 -1.78 1.08 -25.25
N ALA A 313 -2.85 1.79 -25.63
CA ALA A 313 -2.82 3.23 -25.85
C ALA A 313 -2.56 3.99 -24.54
N ALA A 314 -3.25 3.63 -23.46
CA ALA A 314 -3.06 4.20 -22.12
C ALA A 314 -1.62 3.98 -21.60
N GLN A 315 -1.07 2.76 -21.70
CA GLN A 315 0.30 2.43 -21.30
C GLN A 315 1.35 3.27 -22.06
N LYS A 316 1.11 3.59 -23.33
CA LYS A 316 2.01 4.45 -24.11
C LYS A 316 2.04 5.85 -23.51
N VAL A 317 0.88 6.47 -23.27
CA VAL A 317 0.77 7.80 -22.65
C VAL A 317 1.36 7.79 -21.24
N TYR A 318 1.03 6.78 -20.44
CA TYR A 318 1.50 6.63 -19.08
C TYR A 318 3.03 6.69 -18.98
N ARG A 319 3.71 5.91 -19.82
CA ARG A 319 5.18 5.89 -19.88
C ARG A 319 5.80 7.20 -20.38
N MET A 320 5.11 7.91 -21.27
CA MET A 320 5.62 9.17 -21.84
C MET A 320 5.46 10.36 -20.90
N HIS A 321 4.37 10.41 -20.13
CA HIS A 321 3.95 11.64 -19.44
C HIS A 321 4.05 11.59 -17.91
N THR A 322 4.17 10.42 -17.29
CA THR A 322 4.26 10.34 -15.83
C THR A 322 5.59 10.90 -15.30
N SER A 323 5.48 11.81 -14.34
CA SER A 323 6.59 12.39 -13.59
C SER A 323 6.99 11.55 -12.38
N GLY A 324 6.09 10.72 -11.83
CA GLY A 324 6.40 9.75 -10.78
C GLY A 324 5.30 8.71 -10.64
N ILE A 325 5.69 7.51 -10.24
CA ILE A 325 4.79 6.36 -10.13
C ILE A 325 5.02 5.67 -8.80
N LEU A 326 3.96 5.46 -8.04
CA LEU A 326 3.95 4.58 -6.87
C LEU A 326 3.18 3.31 -7.22
N CYS A 327 3.87 2.18 -7.18
CA CYS A 327 3.27 0.86 -7.27
C CYS A 327 3.55 0.09 -5.99
N SER A 328 2.71 -0.88 -5.66
CA SER A 328 2.97 -1.77 -4.53
C SER A 328 3.12 -3.20 -5.01
N ASN A 329 4.04 -3.93 -4.39
CA ASN A 329 4.20 -5.37 -4.56
C ASN A 329 3.94 -6.12 -3.25
N GLY A 330 3.13 -5.54 -2.37
CA GLY A 330 2.61 -6.21 -1.19
C GLY A 330 1.42 -5.47 -0.59
N TYR A 331 0.42 -6.21 -0.15
CA TYR A 331 -0.84 -5.70 0.39
C TYR A 331 -0.83 -5.53 1.91
N SER A 332 0.35 -5.64 2.54
CA SER A 332 0.48 -5.61 4.00
C SER A 332 -0.03 -4.30 4.62
N GLY A 333 0.08 -3.19 3.91
CA GLY A 333 -0.57 -1.93 4.28
C GLY A 333 0.08 -1.19 5.45
N LEU A 334 -0.44 0.00 5.69
CA LEU A 334 -0.25 0.81 6.89
C LEU A 334 -1.28 0.40 7.95
N LEU A 335 -0.91 0.57 9.22
CA LEU A 335 -1.80 0.29 10.33
C LEU A 335 -3.04 1.19 10.26
N SER A 336 -4.17 0.60 9.90
CA SER A 336 -5.44 1.29 9.74
C SER A 336 -6.61 0.31 9.73
N SER A 337 -7.83 0.83 9.85
CA SER A 337 -9.05 0.03 9.67
C SER A 337 -9.23 -0.50 8.25
N TYR A 338 -8.44 -0.08 7.26
CA TYR A 338 -8.55 -0.61 5.90
C TYR A 338 -7.70 -1.87 5.70
N GLN A 339 -6.70 -2.07 6.57
CA GLN A 339 -5.69 -3.12 6.41
C GLN A 339 -6.30 -4.53 6.30
N TYR A 340 -7.26 -4.86 7.17
CA TYR A 340 -7.87 -6.20 7.18
C TYR A 340 -8.66 -6.49 5.89
N GLN A 341 -9.28 -5.47 5.28
CA GLN A 341 -10.06 -5.63 4.04
C GLN A 341 -9.13 -6.01 2.89
N TYR A 342 -8.04 -5.26 2.72
CA TYR A 342 -7.09 -5.52 1.63
C TYR A 342 -6.22 -6.75 1.86
N TRP A 343 -6.00 -7.18 3.11
CA TRP A 343 -5.43 -8.50 3.37
C TRP A 343 -6.35 -9.62 2.91
N GLY A 344 -7.63 -9.52 3.24
CA GLY A 344 -8.63 -10.47 2.76
C GLY A 344 -8.62 -10.56 1.23
N LEU A 345 -8.63 -9.42 0.56
CA LEU A 345 -8.60 -9.37 -0.91
C LEU A 345 -7.30 -9.93 -1.49
N GLY A 346 -6.14 -9.56 -0.95
CA GLY A 346 -4.84 -10.08 -1.40
C GLY A 346 -4.65 -11.58 -1.18
N LEU A 347 -5.39 -12.19 -0.25
CA LEU A 347 -5.38 -13.64 0.01
C LEU A 347 -6.46 -14.40 -0.77
N MET A 348 -7.64 -13.82 -0.97
CA MET A 348 -8.80 -14.50 -1.57
C MET A 348 -8.86 -14.35 -3.08
N VAL A 349 -8.44 -13.20 -3.63
CA VAL A 349 -8.42 -12.98 -5.07
C VAL A 349 -7.28 -13.81 -5.67
N PRO A 350 -7.53 -14.61 -6.72
CA PRO A 350 -6.51 -15.44 -7.36
C PRO A 350 -5.59 -14.60 -8.25
N HIS A 351 -4.85 -13.66 -7.65
CA HIS A 351 -3.91 -12.79 -8.34
C HIS A 351 -2.87 -13.59 -9.14
N LYS A 352 -2.40 -13.02 -10.25
CA LYS A 352 -1.41 -13.69 -11.11
C LYS A 352 -0.07 -13.92 -10.41
N THR A 353 0.25 -13.13 -9.38
CA THR A 353 1.45 -13.23 -8.54
C THR A 353 1.17 -12.70 -7.13
N ASP A 354 2.02 -13.05 -6.16
CA ASP A 354 2.00 -12.46 -4.81
C ASP A 354 2.36 -10.96 -4.79
N GLU A 355 2.87 -10.42 -5.89
CA GLU A 355 3.19 -9.00 -6.06
C GLU A 355 1.94 -8.19 -6.42
N ASN A 356 1.15 -7.84 -5.42
CA ASN A 356 -0.06 -7.01 -5.58
C ASN A 356 -0.32 -6.15 -4.34
N ASP A 357 -1.19 -5.15 -4.50
CA ASP A 357 -1.61 -4.23 -3.43
C ASP A 357 -2.96 -4.62 -2.78
N GLY A 358 -3.46 -5.82 -3.09
CA GLY A 358 -4.76 -6.35 -2.70
C GLY A 358 -5.84 -6.12 -3.75
N MET A 359 -5.57 -5.30 -4.78
CA MET A 359 -6.49 -5.05 -5.89
C MET A 359 -5.77 -5.09 -7.24
N VAL A 360 -4.60 -4.49 -7.33
CA VAL A 360 -3.83 -4.27 -8.55
C VAL A 360 -2.48 -4.96 -8.42
N GLU A 361 -2.16 -5.76 -9.43
CA GLU A 361 -0.86 -6.40 -9.56
C GLU A 361 0.23 -5.35 -9.83
N PHE A 362 1.42 -5.56 -9.27
CA PHE A 362 2.57 -4.67 -9.51
C PHE A 362 2.82 -4.44 -11.01
N TRP A 363 2.76 -5.50 -11.82
CA TRP A 363 2.98 -5.41 -13.27
C TRP A 363 1.86 -4.71 -14.03
N SER A 364 0.63 -4.75 -13.50
CA SER A 364 -0.45 -3.92 -14.02
C SER A 364 -0.19 -2.45 -13.70
N CYS A 365 0.24 -2.15 -12.47
CA CYS A 365 0.61 -0.79 -12.07
C CYS A 365 1.79 -0.22 -12.88
N ALA A 366 2.83 -1.03 -13.09
CA ALA A 366 4.04 -0.60 -13.78
C ALA A 366 3.78 -0.20 -15.25
N GLY A 367 2.67 -0.62 -15.86
CA GLY A 367 2.26 -0.17 -17.20
C GLY A 367 3.30 -0.41 -18.29
N GLY A 368 4.14 -1.45 -18.12
CA GLY A 368 5.23 -1.78 -19.03
C GLY A 368 6.55 -1.04 -18.77
N ILE A 369 6.69 -0.36 -17.62
CA ILE A 369 7.99 0.10 -17.10
C ILE A 369 8.69 -1.10 -16.45
N PRO A 370 9.98 -1.35 -16.74
CA PRO A 370 10.72 -2.45 -16.13
C PRO A 370 10.86 -2.30 -14.61
N LYS A 371 10.78 -3.41 -13.88
CA LYS A 371 10.91 -3.43 -12.41
C LYS A 371 12.23 -2.83 -11.90
N PHE A 372 13.33 -2.93 -12.65
CA PHE A 372 14.62 -2.36 -12.24
C PHE A 372 14.63 -0.82 -12.22
N GLU A 373 13.67 -0.16 -12.87
CA GLU A 373 13.52 1.30 -12.77
C GLU A 373 12.79 1.73 -11.49
N PHE A 374 12.18 0.78 -10.77
CA PHE A 374 11.54 1.04 -9.48
C PHE A 374 12.55 0.83 -8.35
N GLY A 375 12.72 1.86 -7.51
CA GLY A 375 13.44 1.75 -6.25
C GLY A 375 12.49 1.54 -5.07
N ASP A 376 13.02 1.06 -3.96
CA ASP A 376 12.28 0.67 -2.76
C ASP A 376 12.26 1.76 -1.68
N THR A 377 12.62 2.99 -2.03
CA THR A 377 12.64 4.13 -1.11
C THR A 377 11.75 5.27 -1.59
N TYR A 378 11.23 6.06 -0.64
CA TYR A 378 10.45 7.26 -0.93
C TYR A 378 11.22 8.35 -1.70
N LEU A 379 12.52 8.19 -1.93
CA LEU A 379 13.33 9.10 -2.74
C LEU A 379 13.30 8.73 -4.23
N ASP A 380 12.85 7.53 -4.57
CA ASP A 380 12.82 7.02 -5.92
C ASP A 380 11.61 7.58 -6.69
N ARG A 381 11.86 8.02 -7.92
CA ARG A 381 10.82 8.57 -8.80
C ARG A 381 9.73 7.53 -9.10
N TYR A 382 10.17 6.30 -9.34
CA TYR A 382 9.33 5.12 -9.45
C TYR A 382 9.56 4.30 -8.19
N TYR A 383 8.54 4.24 -7.34
CA TYR A 383 8.66 3.76 -5.98
C TYR A 383 7.82 2.50 -5.83
N VAL A 384 8.49 1.39 -5.50
CA VAL A 384 7.83 0.14 -5.11
C VAL A 384 7.62 0.12 -3.60
N THR A 385 6.37 -0.15 -3.22
CA THR A 385 5.91 -0.11 -1.82
C THR A 385 5.42 -1.48 -1.36
N LYS A 386 5.13 -1.57 -0.05
CA LYS A 386 4.42 -2.69 0.59
C LYS A 386 3.07 -2.27 1.19
N ILE A 387 2.48 -1.20 0.66
CA ILE A 387 1.20 -0.66 1.13
C ILE A 387 0.03 -1.26 0.35
N ASN A 388 -1.16 -1.30 0.94
CA ASN A 388 -2.34 -1.77 0.22
C ASN A 388 -2.89 -0.69 -0.73
N HIS A 389 -3.87 -1.06 -1.55
CA HIS A 389 -4.46 -0.18 -2.55
C HIS A 389 -4.99 1.12 -1.93
N ALA A 390 -5.73 1.08 -0.81
CA ALA A 390 -6.26 2.30 -0.18
C ALA A 390 -5.16 3.21 0.35
N ASP A 391 -4.10 2.67 0.93
CA ASP A 391 -2.99 3.47 1.47
C ASP A 391 -2.28 4.28 0.38
N SER A 392 -2.30 3.81 -0.86
CA SER A 392 -1.74 4.52 -2.01
C SER A 392 -2.54 5.78 -2.41
N SER A 393 -3.73 5.97 -1.85
CA SER A 393 -4.51 7.21 -1.95
C SER A 393 -4.21 8.21 -0.82
N PHE A 394 -3.10 8.04 -0.10
CA PHE A 394 -2.63 8.94 0.97
C PHE A 394 -3.58 9.12 2.17
N ARG A 395 -4.60 8.26 2.31
CA ARG A 395 -5.57 8.33 3.43
C ARG A 395 -4.92 8.21 4.80
N VAL A 396 -3.89 7.37 4.89
CA VAL A 396 -3.19 7.05 6.14
C VAL A 396 -1.81 7.72 6.15
N ASN A 397 -1.29 8.02 7.34
CA ASN A 397 0.06 8.58 7.51
C ASN A 397 1.16 7.53 7.24
N ASP A 398 2.36 8.01 6.91
CA ASP A 398 3.51 7.16 6.65
C ASP A 398 3.89 6.26 7.85
N ALA A 399 4.49 5.11 7.56
CA ALA A 399 5.15 4.30 8.57
C ALA A 399 6.36 5.03 9.15
N ARG A 400 6.62 4.82 10.45
CA ARG A 400 7.70 5.54 11.16
C ARG A 400 9.11 5.07 10.79
N LEU A 401 9.30 3.76 10.60
CA LEU A 401 10.61 3.14 10.40
C LEU A 401 10.76 2.38 9.08
N ASN A 402 9.66 2.23 8.33
CA ASN A 402 9.62 1.41 7.13
C ASN A 402 9.58 2.27 5.87
N LYS A 403 10.73 2.37 5.20
CA LYS A 403 10.91 3.18 3.99
C LYS A 403 10.07 2.72 2.80
N ALA A 404 9.58 1.48 2.78
CA ALA A 404 8.68 0.93 1.75
C ALA A 404 7.20 1.25 2.02
N LYS A 405 6.89 1.98 3.10
CA LYS A 405 5.54 2.37 3.51
C LYS A 405 5.43 3.87 3.83
N MET A 406 6.06 4.70 2.99
CA MET A 406 6.02 6.17 3.15
C MET A 406 5.41 6.90 1.93
N PRO A 407 4.14 6.67 1.57
CA PRO A 407 3.51 7.30 0.40
C PRO A 407 3.43 8.83 0.47
N LYS A 408 3.11 9.44 1.62
CA LYS A 408 3.02 10.90 1.76
C LYS A 408 4.40 11.54 1.70
N LYS A 409 5.39 10.93 2.35
CA LYS A 409 6.79 11.37 2.24
C LYS A 409 7.28 11.29 0.81
N TRP A 410 7.00 10.20 0.11
CA TRP A 410 7.33 10.06 -1.31
C TRP A 410 6.77 11.23 -2.12
N PHE A 411 5.47 11.50 -1.99
CA PHE A 411 4.84 12.64 -2.68
C PHE A 411 5.51 13.98 -2.33
N LYS A 412 5.83 14.19 -1.06
CA LYS A 412 6.51 15.40 -0.56
C LYS A 412 7.92 15.59 -1.15
N CYS A 413 8.62 14.50 -1.45
CA CYS A 413 10.02 14.50 -1.91
C CYS A 413 10.17 14.35 -3.43
N LEU A 414 9.09 14.03 -4.15
CA LEU A 414 9.12 13.61 -5.55
C LEU A 414 9.49 14.73 -6.52
N LEU A 415 8.73 15.84 -6.46
CA LEU A 415 8.75 16.91 -7.46
C LEU A 415 9.56 18.12 -7.03
#